data_AF-A0A960MRY3-F1
#
_entry.id   AF-A0A960MRY3-F1
#
_cell.length_a   1.000
_cell.length_b   1.000
_cell.length_c   1.000
_cell.angle_alpha   90.00
_cell.angle_beta   90.00
_cell.angle_gamma   90.00
#
_symmetry.space_group_name_H-M   'P 1'
#
loop_
_entity.id
_entity.type
_entity.pdbx_description
1 polymer ?
#
loop_
_entity_poly.entity_id
_entity_poly.type
_entity_poly.pdbx_seq_one_letter_code
_entity_poly.pdbx_strand_id
1 'polypeptide(L)'
;MKQFPLPLLDPAREISDAREDYRKILNGTASKSDIRDYNTLVGRLIQHAKPENGSIEVEDLRIAVDDRLEGDAEFRNAEKIRPADSMVIRGFRDRVVVDGIGAPVVLRFPPEGYSPDEGRFQPATAVLDFSESDGTPRIVLHDTLSHSEAEIDHSGPVPLRADYTAPLASRFAAQDRQRINLLAMLLSERFEDDLGMNQIDATYPNKIPVVFVHGLKSSPITWRDVLNELRSDPIVRDRYEFWTFGYTTGSPIPFSAMKLREALEGMATYRKHLGAETDDVILIGHSMGGLLSRLMTERSGDEVWYQFFKQPVEELPIPAKDREILKRMAYFEPLPFVHDVVFIATPHGGSQIADNAIGQVFSGLIQLPTQLLSLSTGLIRAPFSLLTPAGEEVITRMPTSISQLESQSELLQRLKAMTLNPSVTFHSIIGDRGLGDALGESSDGVVPYHSSHLEGTVSEEIVPAGHNAHQNPQAIEELQRILREHTGVR
;
A
#
# COMPACT_ATOMS: atom_id res chain seq x y z
N MET A 1 -31.00 18.22 -4.87
CA MET A 1 -31.11 19.03 -6.09
C MET A 1 -31.56 18.12 -7.22
N LYS A 2 -32.58 18.53 -8.00
CA LYS A 2 -32.98 17.81 -9.22
C LYS A 2 -31.82 17.90 -10.23
N GLN A 3 -31.26 16.76 -10.65
CA GLN A 3 -30.34 16.73 -11.78
C GLN A 3 -31.14 17.13 -13.02
N PHE A 4 -30.88 18.33 -13.54
CA PHE A 4 -31.25 18.63 -14.92
C PHE A 4 -30.46 17.67 -15.83
N PRO A 5 -31.07 17.09 -16.87
CA PRO A 5 -30.31 16.32 -17.85
C PRO A 5 -29.22 17.24 -18.41
N LEU A 6 -27.96 16.77 -18.37
CA LEU A 6 -26.88 17.42 -19.08
C LEU A 6 -27.31 17.55 -20.55
N PRO A 7 -27.03 18.68 -21.22
CA PRO A 7 -27.34 18.82 -22.65
C PRO A 7 -26.71 17.66 -23.43
N LEU A 8 -27.42 17.21 -24.47
CA LEU A 8 -26.91 16.22 -25.42
C LEU A 8 -25.53 16.68 -25.92
N LEU A 9 -24.56 15.77 -25.92
CA LEU A 9 -23.21 16.02 -26.43
C LEU A 9 -23.30 16.45 -27.90
N ASP A 10 -22.59 17.53 -28.25
CA ASP A 10 -22.33 17.94 -29.65
C ASP A 10 -20.81 17.96 -29.82
N PRO A 11 -20.19 16.84 -30.26
CA PRO A 11 -18.73 16.71 -30.31
C PRO A 11 -18.06 17.81 -31.14
N ALA A 12 -18.66 18.18 -32.27
CA ALA A 12 -18.09 19.20 -33.16
C ALA A 12 -18.01 20.56 -32.48
N ARG A 13 -19.08 20.94 -31.76
CA ARG A 13 -19.10 22.17 -30.98
C ARG A 13 -18.12 22.11 -29.81
N GLU A 14 -18.11 21.02 -29.05
CA GLU A 14 -17.24 20.88 -27.88
C GLU A 14 -15.76 20.91 -28.25
N ILE A 15 -15.37 20.31 -29.38
CA ILE A 15 -14.01 20.39 -29.92
C ILE A 15 -13.66 21.81 -30.36
N SER A 16 -14.61 22.52 -30.99
CA SER A 16 -14.39 23.91 -31.40
C SER A 16 -14.18 24.82 -30.20
N ASP A 17 -15.02 24.70 -29.17
CA ASP A 17 -14.94 25.48 -27.94
C ASP A 17 -13.62 25.13 -27.19
N ALA A 18 -13.29 23.84 -27.08
CA ALA A 18 -12.03 23.40 -26.46
C ALA A 18 -10.79 23.90 -27.22
N ARG A 19 -10.84 24.00 -28.56
CA ARG A 19 -9.75 24.55 -29.38
C ARG A 19 -9.51 26.04 -29.10
N GLU A 20 -10.58 26.80 -28.85
CA GLU A 20 -10.45 28.21 -28.50
C GLU A 20 -9.73 28.36 -27.16
N ASP A 21 -10.17 27.62 -26.14
CA ASP A 21 -9.58 27.66 -24.81
C ASP A 21 -8.15 27.12 -24.80
N TYR A 22 -7.88 26.03 -25.53
CA TYR A 22 -6.53 25.50 -25.72
C TYR A 22 -5.56 26.56 -26.26
N ARG A 23 -5.96 27.35 -27.26
CA ARG A 23 -5.14 28.47 -27.77
C ARG A 23 -4.89 29.55 -26.72
N LYS A 24 -5.88 29.88 -25.88
CA LYS A 24 -5.68 30.84 -24.78
C LYS A 24 -4.69 30.30 -23.77
N ILE A 25 -4.75 28.99 -23.47
CA ILE A 25 -3.83 28.31 -22.53
C ILE A 25 -2.39 28.41 -23.04
N LEU A 26 -2.14 28.00 -24.29
CA LEU A 26 -0.79 28.02 -24.88
C LEU A 26 -0.21 29.43 -25.00
N ASN A 27 -1.05 30.44 -25.25
CA ASN A 27 -0.61 31.84 -25.34
C ASN A 27 -0.46 32.52 -23.98
N GLY A 28 -0.72 31.82 -22.87
CA GLY A 28 -0.67 32.38 -21.51
C GLY A 28 -1.74 33.44 -21.24
N THR A 29 -2.83 33.47 -22.01
CA THR A 29 -3.93 34.44 -21.89
C THR A 29 -5.19 33.85 -21.27
N ALA A 30 -5.21 32.54 -21.01
CA ALA A 30 -6.33 31.85 -20.37
C ALA A 30 -6.57 32.33 -18.94
N SER A 31 -7.84 32.59 -18.63
CA SER A 31 -8.33 32.74 -17.27
C SER A 31 -8.52 31.37 -16.59
N LYS A 32 -8.73 31.37 -15.26
CA LYS A 32 -9.09 30.16 -14.52
C LYS A 32 -10.41 29.53 -15.00
N SER A 33 -11.33 30.32 -15.57
CA SER A 33 -12.56 29.79 -16.17
C SER A 33 -12.27 29.12 -17.50
N ASP A 34 -11.44 29.69 -18.37
CA ASP A 34 -11.09 29.07 -19.66
C ASP A 34 -10.44 27.69 -19.44
N ILE A 35 -9.52 27.55 -18.46
CA ILE A 35 -8.91 26.25 -18.11
C ILE A 35 -9.97 25.27 -17.60
N ARG A 36 -10.89 25.72 -16.75
CA ARG A 36 -11.96 24.87 -16.19
C ARG A 36 -12.93 24.40 -17.28
N ASP A 37 -13.30 25.30 -18.19
CA ASP A 37 -14.22 25.01 -19.29
C ASP A 37 -13.57 24.02 -20.26
N TYR A 38 -12.30 24.25 -20.63
CA TYR A 38 -11.49 23.27 -21.37
C TYR A 38 -11.48 21.89 -20.70
N ASN A 39 -11.11 21.81 -19.42
CA ASN A 39 -11.06 20.53 -18.70
C ASN A 39 -12.43 19.83 -18.65
N THR A 40 -13.51 20.60 -18.50
CA THR A 40 -14.88 20.08 -18.49
C THR A 40 -15.27 19.52 -19.85
N LEU A 41 -14.94 20.21 -20.95
CA LEU A 41 -15.21 19.76 -22.32
C LEU A 41 -14.46 18.47 -22.62
N VAL A 42 -13.16 18.41 -22.31
CA VAL A 42 -12.36 17.18 -22.50
C VAL A 42 -12.94 16.00 -21.70
N GLY A 43 -13.33 16.24 -20.45
CA GLY A 43 -13.96 15.20 -19.62
C GLY A 43 -15.29 14.69 -20.18
N ARG A 44 -16.11 15.57 -20.77
CA ARG A 44 -17.38 15.20 -21.41
C ARG A 44 -17.17 14.39 -22.68
N LEU A 45 -16.19 14.76 -23.51
CA LEU A 45 -15.80 14.00 -24.70
C LEU A 45 -15.41 12.57 -24.33
N ILE A 46 -14.59 12.40 -23.28
CA ILE A 46 -14.16 11.08 -22.78
C ILE A 46 -15.31 10.27 -22.19
N GLN A 47 -16.27 10.92 -21.54
CA GLN A 47 -17.41 10.21 -20.95
C GLN A 47 -18.29 9.51 -22.00
N HIS A 48 -18.39 10.07 -23.20
CA HIS A 48 -19.28 9.58 -24.28
C HIS A 48 -18.54 8.72 -25.31
N ALA A 49 -17.29 8.46 -25.04
CA ALA A 49 -16.36 7.84 -25.93
C ALA A 49 -16.44 6.31 -25.86
N LYS A 50 -16.45 5.64 -27.02
CA LYS A 50 -16.43 4.17 -27.08
C LYS A 50 -14.98 3.67 -27.11
N PRO A 51 -14.58 2.76 -26.20
CA PRO A 51 -13.23 2.21 -26.21
C PRO A 51 -13.09 1.11 -27.28
N GLU A 52 -12.41 1.40 -28.40
CA GLU A 52 -12.02 0.40 -29.41
C GLU A 52 -10.56 0.60 -29.89
N ASN A 53 -9.71 -0.41 -29.70
CA ASN A 53 -8.38 -0.59 -30.32
C ASN A 53 -7.43 0.63 -30.34
N GLY A 54 -7.09 1.19 -29.16
CA GLY A 54 -6.10 2.27 -29.06
C GLY A 54 -6.57 3.62 -29.62
N SER A 55 -7.86 3.72 -29.93
CA SER A 55 -8.53 4.97 -30.28
C SER A 55 -9.81 5.10 -29.49
N ILE A 56 -10.18 6.33 -29.23
CA ILE A 56 -11.45 6.67 -28.62
C ILE A 56 -12.35 7.16 -29.77
N GLU A 57 -13.40 6.39 -30.11
CA GLU A 57 -14.36 6.80 -31.14
C GLU A 57 -15.52 7.58 -30.51
N VAL A 58 -15.66 8.85 -30.89
CA VAL A 58 -16.80 9.71 -30.54
C VAL A 58 -17.51 10.10 -31.83
N GLU A 59 -18.65 9.46 -32.10
CA GLU A 59 -19.43 9.64 -33.35
C GLU A 59 -18.59 9.41 -34.62
N ASP A 60 -18.20 10.49 -35.32
CA ASP A 60 -17.42 10.51 -36.56
C ASP A 60 -15.95 10.95 -36.34
N LEU A 61 -15.54 11.16 -35.09
CA LEU A 61 -14.19 11.58 -34.73
C LEU A 61 -13.39 10.40 -34.18
N ARG A 62 -12.34 10.04 -34.92
CA ARG A 62 -11.30 9.12 -34.46
C ARG A 62 -10.29 9.90 -33.64
N ILE A 63 -10.43 9.86 -32.33
CA ILE A 63 -9.42 10.40 -31.44
C ILE A 63 -8.34 9.33 -31.27
N ALA A 64 -7.20 9.49 -31.95
CA ALA A 64 -6.04 8.65 -31.68
C ALA A 64 -5.58 8.91 -30.24
N VAL A 65 -5.41 7.85 -29.45
CA VAL A 65 -4.56 7.91 -28.27
C VAL A 65 -3.14 7.85 -28.81
N ASP A 66 -2.52 9.02 -28.98
CA ASP A 66 -1.29 9.17 -29.77
C ASP A 66 -0.15 8.28 -29.25
N ASP A 67 0.64 7.79 -30.22
CA ASP A 67 1.77 6.90 -30.13
C ASP A 67 3.07 7.64 -29.75
N ARG A 68 2.98 8.93 -29.40
CA ARG A 68 4.06 9.77 -28.87
C ARG A 68 3.84 10.04 -27.38
N LEU A 69 3.94 9.00 -26.59
CA LEU A 69 3.90 9.12 -25.14
C LEU A 69 5.34 9.38 -24.65
N GLU A 70 5.58 10.52 -24.01
CA GLU A 70 6.56 10.56 -22.93
C GLU A 70 5.91 9.80 -21.74
N GLY A 71 5.97 8.47 -21.80
CA GLY A 71 5.31 7.58 -20.84
C GLY A 71 5.00 6.20 -21.43
N ASP A 72 5.09 5.15 -20.62
CA ASP A 72 5.22 3.74 -21.04
C ASP A 72 4.13 3.17 -21.97
N ALA A 73 4.51 2.12 -22.72
CA ALA A 73 3.63 1.30 -23.56
C ALA A 73 2.41 0.68 -22.84
N GLU A 74 2.39 0.76 -21.51
CA GLU A 74 1.38 0.22 -20.62
C GLU A 74 -0.01 0.86 -20.80
N PHE A 75 -0.09 2.16 -21.12
CA PHE A 75 -1.36 2.90 -21.24
C PHE A 75 -2.29 2.36 -22.34
N ARG A 76 -1.73 1.70 -23.36
CA ARG A 76 -2.49 1.02 -24.42
C ARG A 76 -3.28 -0.19 -23.93
N ASN A 77 -2.90 -0.74 -22.79
CA ASN A 77 -3.55 -1.92 -22.20
C ASN A 77 -4.69 -1.54 -21.24
N ALA A 78 -5.01 -0.25 -21.08
CA ALA A 78 -6.14 0.18 -20.27
C ALA A 78 -7.46 -0.29 -20.91
N GLU A 79 -8.23 -1.11 -20.19
CA GLU A 79 -9.53 -1.63 -20.65
C GLU A 79 -10.63 -0.57 -20.58
N LYS A 80 -10.50 0.38 -19.64
CA LYS A 80 -11.52 1.41 -19.37
C LYS A 80 -10.87 2.71 -18.95
N ILE A 81 -11.46 3.80 -19.42
CA ILE A 81 -11.11 5.17 -19.05
C ILE A 81 -12.37 5.81 -18.50
N ARG A 82 -12.27 6.47 -17.33
CA ARG A 82 -13.40 7.16 -16.72
C ARG A 82 -12.99 8.56 -16.25
N PRO A 83 -13.74 9.62 -16.60
CA PRO A 83 -13.49 10.95 -16.03
C PRO A 83 -13.64 10.93 -14.51
N ALA A 84 -12.61 11.36 -13.79
CA ALA A 84 -12.58 11.38 -12.33
C ALA A 84 -13.66 12.33 -11.77
N ASP A 85 -13.92 13.45 -12.44
CA ASP A 85 -14.96 14.41 -12.03
C ASP A 85 -16.39 13.82 -12.08
N SER A 86 -16.60 12.75 -12.85
CA SER A 86 -17.89 12.01 -12.90
C SER A 86 -18.09 11.01 -11.75
N MET A 87 -17.06 10.81 -10.93
CA MET A 87 -17.05 9.78 -9.90
C MET A 87 -17.57 10.32 -8.57
N VAL A 88 -18.40 9.50 -7.92
CA VAL A 88 -18.81 9.73 -6.53
C VAL A 88 -17.81 9.02 -5.62
N ILE A 89 -16.93 9.80 -4.99
CA ILE A 89 -15.92 9.30 -4.06
C ILE A 89 -16.50 9.26 -2.65
N ARG A 90 -16.24 8.17 -1.92
CA ARG A 90 -16.65 7.95 -0.53
C ARG A 90 -15.51 7.29 0.23
N GLY A 91 -15.54 7.36 1.55
CA GLY A 91 -14.59 6.66 2.42
C GLY A 91 -13.28 7.40 2.68
N PHE A 92 -12.91 8.39 1.88
CA PHE A 92 -11.72 9.22 2.11
C PHE A 92 -12.05 10.42 2.98
N ARG A 93 -11.07 10.85 3.79
CA ARG A 93 -11.16 12.13 4.53
C ARG A 93 -11.25 13.31 3.58
N ASP A 94 -10.34 13.35 2.60
CA ASP A 94 -10.18 14.44 1.65
C ASP A 94 -10.05 13.93 0.22
N ARG A 95 -10.47 14.75 -0.76
CA ARG A 95 -10.24 14.48 -2.19
C ARG A 95 -9.06 15.32 -2.66
N VAL A 96 -7.99 14.64 -3.05
CA VAL A 96 -6.73 15.22 -3.51
C VAL A 96 -6.81 15.46 -5.01
N VAL A 97 -6.98 16.73 -5.37
CA VAL A 97 -7.00 17.21 -6.76
C VAL A 97 -5.97 18.33 -6.90
N VAL A 98 -5.13 18.24 -7.93
CA VAL A 98 -4.21 19.32 -8.32
C VAL A 98 -4.76 20.05 -9.53
N ASP A 99 -4.64 21.37 -9.55
CA ASP A 99 -5.10 22.20 -10.67
C ASP A 99 -4.07 22.19 -11.82
N GLY A 100 -4.56 22.30 -13.05
CA GLY A 100 -3.75 22.27 -14.26
C GLY A 100 -4.61 22.13 -15.53
N ILE A 101 -3.97 21.89 -16.67
CA ILE A 101 -4.61 21.60 -17.95
C ILE A 101 -5.00 20.12 -18.05
N GLY A 102 -6.13 19.84 -18.70
CA GLY A 102 -6.62 18.51 -19.02
C GLY A 102 -7.70 17.97 -18.07
N ALA A 103 -8.42 16.95 -18.53
CA ALA A 103 -9.41 16.25 -17.73
C ALA A 103 -8.76 15.12 -16.93
N PRO A 104 -8.90 15.08 -15.60
CA PRO A 104 -8.42 13.96 -14.82
C PRO A 104 -9.26 12.73 -15.12
N VAL A 105 -8.61 11.60 -15.40
CA VAL A 105 -9.23 10.31 -15.70
C VAL A 105 -8.65 9.21 -14.83
N VAL A 106 -9.45 8.18 -14.58
CA VAL A 106 -9.02 6.92 -13.99
C VAL A 106 -8.92 5.89 -15.10
N LEU A 107 -7.73 5.31 -15.25
CA LEU A 107 -7.47 4.18 -16.13
C LEU A 107 -7.62 2.89 -15.34
N ARG A 108 -8.28 1.90 -15.93
CA ARG A 108 -8.36 0.53 -15.41
C ARG A 108 -7.56 -0.40 -16.31
N PHE A 109 -6.64 -1.13 -15.72
CA PHE A 109 -5.87 -2.19 -16.38
C PHE A 109 -6.39 -3.56 -15.94
N PRO A 110 -6.25 -4.60 -16.78
CA PRO A 110 -6.57 -5.97 -16.37
C PRO A 110 -5.64 -6.41 -15.23
N PRO A 111 -6.02 -7.43 -14.45
CA PRO A 111 -5.12 -8.04 -13.47
C PRO A 111 -3.88 -8.62 -14.17
N GLU A 112 -2.71 -8.16 -13.75
CA GLU A 112 -1.41 -8.66 -14.19
C GLU A 112 -0.41 -8.59 -13.03
N GLY A 113 0.46 -9.61 -12.93
CA GLY A 113 1.51 -9.67 -11.92
C GLY A 113 0.96 -9.63 -10.50
N TYR A 114 1.21 -8.53 -9.80
CA TYR A 114 0.80 -8.29 -8.42
C TYR A 114 -0.40 -7.32 -8.32
N SER A 115 -1.13 -7.11 -9.42
CA SER A 115 -2.40 -6.37 -9.38
C SER A 115 -3.50 -7.24 -8.78
N PRO A 116 -4.47 -6.64 -8.05
CA PRO A 116 -5.60 -7.40 -7.50
C PRO A 116 -6.51 -7.92 -8.62
N ASP A 117 -7.39 -8.86 -8.30
CA ASP A 117 -8.35 -9.46 -9.24
C ASP A 117 -9.32 -8.45 -9.84
N GLU A 118 -9.64 -7.36 -9.13
CA GLU A 118 -10.41 -6.26 -9.71
C GLU A 118 -9.62 -5.41 -10.68
N GLY A 119 -8.33 -5.67 -10.90
CA GLY A 119 -7.46 -4.91 -11.80
C GLY A 119 -6.84 -3.68 -11.15
N ARG A 120 -5.87 -3.09 -11.82
CA ARG A 120 -5.13 -1.91 -11.33
C ARG A 120 -5.79 -0.62 -11.81
N PHE A 121 -5.80 0.39 -10.94
CA PHE A 121 -6.36 1.71 -11.25
C PHE A 121 -5.30 2.80 -11.10
N GLN A 122 -5.09 3.59 -12.15
CA GLN A 122 -4.10 4.67 -12.15
C GLN A 122 -4.73 6.01 -12.51
N PRO A 123 -4.23 7.12 -11.94
CA PRO A 123 -4.63 8.46 -12.35
C PRO A 123 -3.87 8.85 -13.62
N ALA A 124 -4.58 9.44 -14.56
CA ALA A 124 -3.99 10.08 -15.72
C ALA A 124 -4.71 11.40 -16.02
N THR A 125 -4.09 12.21 -16.87
CA THR A 125 -4.72 13.41 -17.40
C THR A 125 -4.90 13.27 -18.89
N ALA A 126 -6.11 13.50 -19.37
CA ALA A 126 -6.41 13.56 -20.79
C ALA A 126 -6.36 15.00 -21.28
N VAL A 127 -5.58 15.25 -22.32
CA VAL A 127 -5.44 16.55 -22.99
C VAL A 127 -5.95 16.40 -24.42
N LEU A 128 -6.84 17.29 -24.85
CA LEU A 128 -7.23 17.40 -26.25
C LEU A 128 -6.21 18.27 -27.00
N ASP A 129 -5.28 17.61 -27.66
CA ASP A 129 -4.17 18.21 -28.40
C ASP A 129 -4.61 18.55 -29.84
N PHE A 130 -4.10 19.67 -30.35
CA PHE A 130 -4.34 20.21 -31.69
C PHE A 130 -3.04 20.53 -32.47
N SER A 131 -1.88 20.10 -31.97
CA SER A 131 -0.55 20.40 -32.52
C SER A 131 -0.24 19.69 -33.84
N GLU A 132 -0.98 18.63 -34.19
CA GLU A 132 -0.76 17.89 -35.43
C GLU A 132 -1.03 18.74 -36.68
N SER A 133 -0.12 18.64 -37.65
CA SER A 133 -0.12 19.47 -38.86
C SER A 133 -1.35 19.28 -39.78
N ASP A 134 -2.05 18.15 -39.65
CA ASP A 134 -3.29 17.86 -40.39
C ASP A 134 -4.55 18.47 -39.75
N GLY A 135 -4.41 19.08 -38.57
CA GLY A 135 -5.50 19.72 -37.82
C GLY A 135 -6.45 18.73 -37.12
N THR A 136 -6.12 17.43 -37.11
CA THR A 136 -6.90 16.38 -36.47
C THR A 136 -6.69 16.43 -34.95
N PRO A 137 -7.74 16.68 -34.14
CA PRO A 137 -7.59 16.69 -32.69
C PRO A 137 -7.33 15.28 -32.14
N ARG A 138 -6.47 15.19 -31.12
CA ARG A 138 -6.10 13.92 -30.45
C ARG A 138 -6.26 14.03 -28.95
N ILE A 139 -6.58 12.94 -28.27
CA ILE A 139 -6.56 12.89 -26.80
C ILE A 139 -5.27 12.20 -26.43
N VAL A 140 -4.37 12.96 -25.81
CA VAL A 140 -3.12 12.47 -25.25
C VAL A 140 -3.36 12.20 -23.76
N LEU A 141 -2.97 11.01 -23.31
CA LEU A 141 -3.03 10.62 -21.91
C LEU A 141 -1.65 10.81 -21.29
N HIS A 142 -1.59 11.51 -20.17
CA HIS A 142 -0.36 11.74 -19.43
C HIS A 142 -0.40 11.00 -18.09
N ASP A 143 0.69 10.27 -17.78
CA ASP A 143 0.87 9.63 -16.48
C ASP A 143 1.21 10.66 -15.40
N THR A 144 0.21 10.98 -14.58
CA THR A 144 0.34 11.98 -13.52
C THR A 144 1.06 11.51 -12.26
N LEU A 145 1.37 10.21 -12.16
CA LEU A 145 2.24 9.70 -11.11
C LEU A 145 3.71 9.95 -11.46
N SER A 146 4.08 9.92 -12.74
CA SER A 146 5.47 10.11 -13.20
C SER A 146 5.76 11.54 -13.64
N HIS A 147 4.77 12.23 -14.21
CA HIS A 147 4.93 13.56 -14.77
C HIS A 147 3.80 14.48 -14.29
N SER A 148 4.14 15.50 -13.51
CA SER A 148 3.17 16.51 -13.06
C SER A 148 2.96 17.65 -14.06
N GLU A 149 3.81 17.71 -15.09
CA GLU A 149 3.79 18.66 -16.18
C GLU A 149 3.94 17.91 -17.50
N ALA A 150 3.45 18.49 -18.59
CA ALA A 150 3.68 17.99 -19.94
C ALA A 150 4.11 19.13 -20.87
N GLU A 151 4.95 18.83 -21.85
CA GLU A 151 5.16 19.75 -22.97
C GLU A 151 3.98 19.63 -23.93
N ILE A 152 3.25 20.74 -24.13
CA ILE A 152 2.08 20.80 -25.02
C ILE A 152 2.36 21.82 -26.12
N ASP A 153 2.30 21.40 -27.39
CA ASP A 153 2.46 22.27 -28.59
C ASP A 153 3.64 23.25 -28.50
N HIS A 154 4.81 22.75 -28.06
CA HIS A 154 6.04 23.53 -27.90
C HIS A 154 5.92 24.77 -26.97
N SER A 155 4.88 24.83 -26.14
CA SER A 155 4.67 25.93 -25.17
C SER A 155 5.56 25.86 -23.93
N GLY A 156 6.39 24.81 -23.83
CA GLY A 156 7.12 24.45 -22.62
C GLY A 156 6.28 23.62 -21.65
N PRO A 157 6.82 23.29 -20.48
CA PRO A 157 6.12 22.46 -19.51
C PRO A 157 4.91 23.20 -18.92
N VAL A 158 3.74 22.58 -18.98
CA VAL A 158 2.51 23.09 -18.38
C VAL A 158 1.98 22.11 -17.33
N PRO A 159 1.55 22.60 -16.14
CA PRO A 159 1.01 21.74 -15.08
C PRO A 159 -0.25 20.99 -15.50
N LEU A 160 -0.27 19.68 -15.29
CA LEU A 160 -1.42 18.83 -15.56
C LEU A 160 -2.39 18.80 -14.37
N ARG A 161 -3.69 18.81 -14.67
CA ARG A 161 -4.72 18.58 -13.64
C ARG A 161 -4.83 17.09 -13.36
N ALA A 162 -4.69 16.68 -12.11
CA ALA A 162 -4.81 15.28 -11.71
C ALA A 162 -5.72 15.10 -10.49
N ASP A 163 -6.35 13.92 -10.40
CA ASP A 163 -7.11 13.49 -9.23
C ASP A 163 -6.51 12.19 -8.70
N TYR A 164 -5.82 12.29 -7.57
CA TYR A 164 -5.08 11.16 -7.00
C TYR A 164 -5.95 10.27 -6.09
N THR A 165 -7.12 10.77 -5.69
CA THR A 165 -8.08 10.02 -4.85
C THR A 165 -8.96 9.11 -5.70
N ALA A 166 -9.42 9.55 -6.87
CA ALA A 166 -10.30 8.79 -7.74
C ALA A 166 -9.82 7.35 -8.10
N PRO A 167 -8.54 7.11 -8.46
CA PRO A 167 -8.06 5.74 -8.68
C PRO A 167 -8.09 4.89 -7.40
N LEU A 168 -7.69 5.43 -6.25
CA LEU A 168 -7.77 4.72 -4.96
C LEU A 168 -9.23 4.40 -4.60
N ALA A 169 -10.15 5.32 -4.84
CA ALA A 169 -11.57 5.11 -4.63
C ALA A 169 -12.12 4.01 -5.54
N SER A 170 -11.62 3.90 -6.78
CA SER A 170 -12.00 2.79 -7.67
C SER A 170 -11.49 1.45 -7.14
N ARG A 171 -10.24 1.41 -6.66
CA ARG A 171 -9.65 0.23 -6.03
C ARG A 171 -10.47 -0.23 -4.82
N PHE A 172 -10.83 0.69 -3.93
CA PHE A 172 -11.57 0.36 -2.71
C PHE A 172 -13.11 0.33 -2.89
N ALA A 173 -13.63 0.57 -4.10
CA ALA A 173 -15.08 0.68 -4.35
C ALA A 173 -15.86 -0.62 -4.13
N ALA A 174 -15.24 -1.79 -4.32
CA ALA A 174 -15.85 -3.08 -4.01
C ALA A 174 -15.99 -3.26 -2.49
N GLN A 175 -14.96 -2.84 -1.75
CA GLN A 175 -14.88 -2.91 -0.30
C GLN A 175 -15.80 -1.88 0.38
N ASP A 176 -16.02 -0.69 -0.22
CA ASP A 176 -16.95 0.33 0.31
C ASP A 176 -18.44 0.03 0.04
N ARG A 177 -18.76 -0.70 -1.04
CA ARG A 177 -20.16 -1.02 -1.42
C ARG A 177 -20.83 -2.00 -0.47
N GLN A 178 -20.03 -2.78 0.25
CA GLN A 178 -20.49 -3.63 1.32
C GLN A 178 -20.07 -2.92 2.61
N ARG A 179 -21.01 -2.42 3.42
CA ARG A 179 -20.71 -1.95 4.78
C ARG A 179 -20.21 -3.13 5.60
N ILE A 180 -18.94 -3.46 5.45
CA ILE A 180 -18.37 -4.66 6.01
C ILE A 180 -18.04 -4.37 7.47
N ASN A 181 -18.69 -5.15 8.34
CA ASN A 181 -18.32 -5.27 9.74
C ASN A 181 -16.93 -5.93 9.82
N LEU A 182 -16.05 -5.49 10.71
CA LEU A 182 -14.72 -6.08 10.95
C LEU A 182 -14.80 -7.62 11.11
N LEU A 183 -15.89 -8.12 11.69
CA LEU A 183 -16.21 -9.56 11.81
C LEU A 183 -16.49 -10.25 10.46
N ALA A 184 -17.11 -9.57 9.50
CA ALA A 184 -17.33 -10.09 8.16
C ALA A 184 -16.03 -10.11 7.33
N MET A 185 -15.04 -9.25 7.62
CA MET A 185 -13.69 -9.32 7.03
C MET A 185 -12.93 -10.57 7.45
N LEU A 186 -13.04 -10.94 8.73
CA LEU A 186 -12.38 -12.11 9.31
C LEU A 186 -13.00 -13.45 8.88
N LEU A 187 -14.25 -13.45 8.37
CA LEU A 187 -15.05 -14.66 8.13
C LEU A 187 -15.35 -14.92 6.65
N SER A 188 -15.03 -14.00 5.75
CA SER A 188 -15.39 -14.10 4.34
C SER A 188 -14.21 -14.65 3.52
N GLU A 189 -14.44 -15.80 2.87
CA GLU A 189 -13.57 -16.39 1.84
C GLU A 189 -13.28 -15.44 0.66
N ARG A 190 -13.92 -14.26 0.60
CA ARG A 190 -13.72 -13.23 -0.45
C ARG A 190 -12.72 -12.13 -0.11
N PHE A 191 -11.95 -12.26 0.98
CA PHE A 191 -10.81 -11.38 1.26
C PHE A 191 -9.47 -12.03 0.87
N GLU A 192 -9.52 -13.16 0.14
CA GLU A 192 -8.34 -13.76 -0.48
C GLU A 192 -7.64 -12.80 -1.46
N ASP A 193 -8.41 -11.92 -2.11
CA ASP A 193 -7.91 -10.95 -3.11
C ASP A 193 -6.93 -9.90 -2.54
N ASP A 194 -7.00 -9.62 -1.24
CA ASP A 194 -6.08 -8.71 -0.54
C ASP A 194 -4.89 -9.45 0.12
N LEU A 195 -4.88 -10.79 0.14
CA LEU A 195 -3.79 -11.56 0.73
C LEU A 195 -2.56 -11.57 -0.17
N GLY A 196 -1.38 -11.60 0.45
CA GLY A 196 -0.12 -11.54 -0.27
C GLY A 196 0.27 -10.11 -0.65
N MET A 197 1.18 -10.00 -1.62
CA MET A 197 1.69 -8.72 -2.10
C MET A 197 0.75 -8.15 -3.16
N ASN A 198 0.41 -6.87 -3.03
CA ASN A 198 -0.51 -6.18 -3.92
C ASN A 198 0.04 -4.81 -4.33
N GLN A 199 0.05 -4.53 -5.63
CA GLN A 199 0.40 -3.22 -6.19
C GLN A 199 -0.72 -2.21 -5.98
N ILE A 200 -0.38 -1.01 -5.50
CA ILE A 200 -1.26 0.15 -5.54
C ILE A 200 -0.98 0.99 -6.79
N ASP A 201 0.30 1.17 -7.12
CA ASP A 201 0.79 1.89 -8.30
C ASP A 201 1.30 0.93 -9.39
N ALA A 202 1.57 1.45 -10.59
CA ALA A 202 2.43 0.74 -11.54
C ALA A 202 3.82 0.52 -10.93
N THR A 203 4.57 -0.44 -11.49
CA THR A 203 6.01 -0.47 -11.27
C THR A 203 6.67 0.58 -12.13
N TYR A 204 7.34 1.54 -11.50
CA TYR A 204 8.18 2.53 -12.14
C TYR A 204 9.65 2.17 -11.89
N PRO A 205 10.46 1.97 -12.95
CA PRO A 205 11.85 1.56 -12.81
C PRO A 205 12.67 2.43 -11.87
N ASN A 206 12.43 3.74 -11.87
CA ASN A 206 13.18 4.76 -11.14
C ASN A 206 12.61 5.07 -9.73
N LYS A 207 11.48 4.49 -9.31
CA LYS A 207 10.84 4.80 -8.01
C LYS A 207 11.13 3.75 -6.96
N ILE A 208 11.23 4.17 -5.71
CA ILE A 208 11.47 3.28 -4.57
C ILE A 208 10.12 2.69 -4.11
N PRO A 209 9.97 1.36 -4.00
CA PRO A 209 8.79 0.72 -3.43
C PRO A 209 8.68 0.98 -1.92
N VAL A 210 7.50 1.42 -1.50
CA VAL A 210 7.09 1.52 -0.11
C VAL A 210 6.00 0.48 0.15
N VAL A 211 6.27 -0.48 1.03
CA VAL A 211 5.38 -1.60 1.34
C VAL A 211 4.71 -1.38 2.69
N PHE A 212 3.38 -1.27 2.66
CA PHE A 212 2.56 -1.14 3.86
C PHE A 212 2.14 -2.50 4.42
N VAL A 213 2.40 -2.73 5.71
CA VAL A 213 2.11 -3.98 6.43
C VAL A 213 1.14 -3.69 7.57
N HIS A 214 -0.10 -4.17 7.46
CA HIS A 214 -1.15 -3.88 8.44
C HIS A 214 -1.02 -4.69 9.76
N GLY A 215 -1.74 -4.27 10.80
CA GLY A 215 -1.78 -4.93 12.11
C GLY A 215 -2.80 -6.08 12.22
N LEU A 216 -2.99 -6.53 13.47
CA LEU A 216 -3.93 -7.61 13.84
C LEU A 216 -5.40 -7.23 13.58
N LYS A 217 -6.23 -8.18 13.10
CA LYS A 217 -7.63 -7.97 12.68
C LYS A 217 -7.85 -6.74 11.80
N SER A 218 -6.86 -6.41 10.98
CA SER A 218 -6.89 -5.32 10.02
C SER A 218 -6.77 -5.87 8.60
N SER A 219 -6.82 -5.00 7.60
CA SER A 219 -6.50 -5.31 6.21
C SER A 219 -5.83 -4.11 5.53
N PRO A 220 -5.31 -4.28 4.30
CA PRO A 220 -4.71 -3.20 3.53
C PRO A 220 -5.57 -1.93 3.39
N ILE A 221 -6.90 -2.03 3.48
CA ILE A 221 -7.80 -0.86 3.37
C ILE A 221 -7.55 0.21 4.43
N THR A 222 -6.95 -0.16 5.57
CA THR A 222 -6.66 0.81 6.65
C THR A 222 -5.65 1.88 6.24
N TRP A 223 -4.85 1.61 5.21
CA TRP A 223 -3.90 2.55 4.60
C TRP A 223 -4.54 3.52 3.60
N ARG A 224 -5.85 3.44 3.35
CA ARG A 224 -6.54 4.25 2.33
C ARG A 224 -6.25 5.75 2.43
N ASP A 225 -6.44 6.34 3.61
CA ASP A 225 -6.20 7.77 3.80
C ASP A 225 -4.69 8.08 3.79
N VAL A 226 -3.84 7.18 4.28
CA VAL A 226 -2.38 7.33 4.23
C VAL A 226 -1.89 7.39 2.79
N LEU A 227 -2.30 6.44 1.95
CA LEU A 227 -1.98 6.41 0.51
C LEU A 227 -2.46 7.68 -0.19
N ASN A 228 -3.64 8.17 0.17
CA ASN A 228 -4.22 9.38 -0.41
C ASN A 228 -3.40 10.63 -0.08
N GLU A 229 -3.00 10.79 1.18
CA GLU A 229 -2.19 11.91 1.65
C GLU A 229 -0.73 11.82 1.17
N LEU A 230 -0.14 10.63 1.14
CA LEU A 230 1.21 10.47 0.57
C LEU A 230 1.25 10.80 -0.92
N ARG A 231 0.19 10.47 -1.66
CA ARG A 231 0.07 10.87 -3.07
C ARG A 231 -0.19 12.36 -3.26
N SER A 232 -0.66 13.09 -2.24
CA SER A 232 -0.88 14.54 -2.34
C SER A 232 0.44 15.31 -2.38
N ASP A 233 1.49 14.72 -1.82
CA ASP A 233 2.83 15.27 -1.80
C ASP A 233 3.57 15.00 -3.13
N PRO A 234 3.92 16.04 -3.90
CA PRO A 234 4.58 15.87 -5.19
C PRO A 234 5.99 15.26 -5.07
N ILE A 235 6.73 15.52 -3.99
CA ILE A 235 8.07 14.95 -3.79
C ILE A 235 7.95 13.45 -3.56
N VAL A 236 7.00 13.06 -2.71
CA VAL A 236 6.77 11.63 -2.42
C VAL A 236 6.26 10.92 -3.67
N ARG A 237 5.28 11.49 -4.37
CA ARG A 237 4.69 10.90 -5.58
C ARG A 237 5.71 10.68 -6.70
N ASP A 238 6.66 11.60 -6.87
CA ASP A 238 7.72 11.50 -7.90
C ASP A 238 8.72 10.38 -7.59
N ARG A 239 8.98 10.11 -6.30
CA ARG A 239 10.09 9.24 -5.87
C ARG A 239 9.67 7.84 -5.43
N TYR A 240 8.41 7.66 -5.08
CA TYR A 240 7.92 6.42 -4.48
C TYR A 240 6.75 5.82 -5.25
N GLU A 241 6.68 4.49 -5.19
CA GLU A 241 5.50 3.73 -5.57
C GLU A 241 5.01 2.89 -4.39
N PHE A 242 3.70 2.65 -4.32
CA PHE A 242 3.09 2.05 -3.15
C PHE A 242 2.64 0.60 -3.39
N TRP A 243 2.86 -0.21 -2.36
CA TRP A 243 2.49 -1.62 -2.30
C TRP A 243 1.87 -1.93 -0.94
N THR A 244 1.00 -2.93 -0.89
CA THR A 244 0.41 -3.40 0.36
C THR A 244 0.63 -4.90 0.51
N PHE A 245 0.91 -5.35 1.73
CA PHE A 245 0.94 -6.76 2.07
C PHE A 245 -0.21 -7.12 3.00
N GLY A 246 -1.09 -8.00 2.52
CA GLY A 246 -2.17 -8.57 3.33
C GLY A 246 -1.84 -9.97 3.83
N TYR A 247 -2.21 -10.26 5.08
CA TYR A 247 -1.97 -11.58 5.66
C TYR A 247 -3.06 -11.98 6.66
N THR A 248 -3.18 -13.28 6.89
CA THR A 248 -4.11 -13.82 7.90
C THR A 248 -3.59 -13.49 9.29
N THR A 249 -4.17 -12.45 9.90
CA THR A 249 -3.63 -11.89 11.14
C THR A 249 -3.68 -12.82 12.33
N GLY A 250 -4.46 -13.90 12.28
CA GLY A 250 -4.50 -14.91 13.34
C GLY A 250 -3.36 -15.94 13.28
N SER A 251 -2.63 -16.00 12.16
CA SER A 251 -1.48 -16.88 12.00
C SER A 251 -0.33 -16.49 12.96
N PRO A 252 0.52 -17.44 13.36
CA PRO A 252 1.71 -17.14 14.14
C PRO A 252 2.60 -16.10 13.44
N ILE A 253 3.18 -15.17 14.21
CA ILE A 253 4.08 -14.11 13.73
C ILE A 253 5.20 -14.67 12.83
N PRO A 254 5.92 -15.76 13.18
CA PRO A 254 6.96 -16.32 12.31
C PRO A 254 6.43 -16.82 10.96
N PHE A 255 5.20 -17.33 10.91
CA PHE A 255 4.57 -17.77 9.67
C PHE A 255 4.19 -16.56 8.79
N SER A 256 3.59 -15.53 9.37
CA SER A 256 3.26 -14.30 8.64
C SER A 256 4.52 -13.57 8.16
N ALA A 257 5.60 -13.58 8.96
CA ALA A 257 6.90 -13.03 8.55
C ALA A 257 7.52 -13.85 7.41
N MET A 258 7.46 -15.18 7.46
CA MET A 258 7.86 -16.03 6.34
C MET A 258 7.10 -15.66 5.05
N LYS A 259 5.79 -15.45 5.13
CA LYS A 259 4.97 -15.02 3.98
C LYS A 259 5.32 -13.63 3.48
N LEU A 260 5.59 -12.67 4.37
CA LEU A 260 6.06 -11.35 3.97
C LEU A 260 7.41 -11.43 3.26
N ARG A 261 8.34 -12.26 3.75
CA ARG A 261 9.66 -12.45 3.12
C ARG A 261 9.55 -13.00 1.71
N GLU A 262 8.79 -14.09 1.54
CA GLU A 262 8.50 -14.70 0.23
C GLU A 262 7.90 -13.67 -0.74
N ALA A 263 6.96 -12.86 -0.24
CA ALA A 263 6.27 -11.84 -1.01
C ALA A 263 7.21 -10.70 -1.44
N LEU A 264 8.10 -10.25 -0.55
CA LEU A 264 9.11 -9.22 -0.84
C LEU A 264 10.16 -9.71 -1.84
N GLU A 265 10.66 -10.94 -1.69
CA GLU A 265 11.59 -11.55 -2.65
C GLU A 265 10.97 -11.69 -4.05
N GLY A 266 9.70 -12.10 -4.12
CA GLY A 266 8.95 -12.17 -5.36
C GLY A 266 8.73 -10.78 -5.99
N MET A 267 8.34 -9.80 -5.17
CA MET A 267 8.18 -8.40 -5.59
C MET A 267 9.49 -7.85 -6.17
N ALA A 268 10.60 -8.00 -5.46
CA ALA A 268 11.92 -7.54 -5.91
C ALA A 268 12.32 -8.21 -7.23
N THR A 269 12.09 -9.53 -7.36
CA THR A 269 12.36 -10.27 -8.60
C THR A 269 11.51 -9.77 -9.77
N TYR A 270 10.23 -9.52 -9.53
CA TYR A 270 9.30 -9.00 -10.53
C TYR A 270 9.69 -7.59 -10.97
N ARG A 271 9.95 -6.69 -10.03
CA ARG A 271 10.42 -5.33 -10.31
C ARG A 271 11.71 -5.32 -11.12
N LYS A 272 12.66 -6.19 -10.78
CA LYS A 272 13.90 -6.36 -11.53
C LYS A 272 13.67 -6.81 -12.97
N HIS A 273 12.70 -7.69 -13.22
CA HIS A 273 12.30 -8.08 -14.59
C HIS A 273 11.72 -6.91 -15.39
N LEU A 274 11.09 -5.95 -14.71
CA LEU A 274 10.57 -4.71 -15.30
C LEU A 274 11.62 -3.60 -15.40
N GLY A 275 12.89 -3.87 -15.07
CA GLY A 275 13.99 -2.93 -15.26
C GLY A 275 14.21 -1.96 -14.11
N ALA A 276 13.76 -2.26 -12.89
CA ALA A 276 14.01 -1.44 -11.71
C ALA A 276 15.49 -1.02 -11.57
N GLU A 277 15.70 0.27 -11.34
CA GLU A 277 17.02 0.92 -11.23
C GLU A 277 17.57 0.91 -9.81
N THR A 278 16.69 0.73 -8.81
CA THR A 278 17.05 0.55 -7.41
C THR A 278 16.50 -0.77 -6.89
N ASP A 279 17.27 -1.40 -6.00
CA ASP A 279 16.82 -2.54 -5.21
C ASP A 279 16.16 -2.08 -3.90
N ASP A 280 16.32 -0.82 -3.48
CA ASP A 280 15.88 -0.33 -2.16
C ASP A 280 14.39 -0.57 -1.91
N VAL A 281 14.03 -0.97 -0.69
CA VAL A 281 12.64 -1.13 -0.24
C VAL A 281 12.47 -0.48 1.12
N ILE A 282 11.38 0.28 1.27
CA ILE A 282 10.94 0.85 2.55
C ILE A 282 9.75 0.04 3.08
N LEU A 283 9.80 -0.37 4.34
CA LEU A 283 8.69 -1.03 5.01
C LEU A 283 8.00 -0.09 6.00
N ILE A 284 6.68 0.02 5.93
CA ILE A 284 5.87 0.77 6.91
C ILE A 284 4.93 -0.21 7.59
N GLY A 285 5.18 -0.50 8.86
CA GLY A 285 4.45 -1.49 9.63
C GLY A 285 3.61 -0.89 10.74
N HIS A 286 2.30 -1.16 10.73
CA HIS A 286 1.40 -0.81 11.84
C HIS A 286 1.22 -1.97 12.80
N SER A 287 1.35 -1.71 14.11
CA SER A 287 1.08 -2.69 15.17
C SER A 287 1.86 -3.99 14.92
N MET A 288 1.19 -5.14 14.85
CA MET A 288 1.86 -6.41 14.53
C MET A 288 2.56 -6.42 13.16
N GLY A 289 2.13 -5.62 12.20
CA GLY A 289 2.81 -5.46 10.91
C GLY A 289 4.21 -4.86 11.04
N GLY A 290 4.45 -4.05 12.07
CA GLY A 290 5.79 -3.57 12.40
C GLY A 290 6.71 -4.68 12.93
N LEU A 291 6.17 -5.64 13.69
CA LEU A 291 6.95 -6.83 14.10
C LEU A 291 7.34 -7.69 12.90
N LEU A 292 6.43 -7.86 11.93
CA LEU A 292 6.75 -8.58 10.69
C LEU A 292 7.83 -7.85 9.89
N SER A 293 7.72 -6.53 9.79
CA SER A 293 8.69 -5.68 9.08
C SER A 293 10.07 -5.75 9.75
N ARG A 294 10.13 -5.71 11.08
CA ARG A 294 11.37 -5.90 11.84
C ARG A 294 12.01 -7.26 11.56
N LEU A 295 11.24 -8.34 11.49
CA LEU A 295 11.77 -9.67 11.18
C LEU A 295 12.39 -9.79 9.77
N MET A 296 12.19 -8.81 8.89
CA MET A 296 12.84 -8.74 7.58
C MET A 296 14.27 -8.21 7.67
N THR A 297 14.65 -7.58 8.78
CA THR A 297 15.96 -6.93 8.96
C THR A 297 16.86 -7.70 9.91
N GLU A 298 16.34 -8.76 10.54
CA GLU A 298 16.99 -9.53 11.59
C GLU A 298 17.49 -10.88 11.05
N ARG A 299 18.54 -11.42 11.66
CA ARG A 299 19.03 -12.78 11.41
C ARG A 299 18.51 -13.70 12.49
N SER A 300 17.93 -14.84 12.12
CA SER A 300 17.81 -15.96 13.04
C SER A 300 19.00 -16.90 12.90
N GLY A 301 19.50 -17.34 14.05
CA GLY A 301 20.53 -18.37 14.14
C GLY A 301 19.99 -19.64 14.77
N ASP A 302 20.84 -20.66 14.80
CA ASP A 302 20.58 -21.93 15.49
C ASP A 302 20.12 -21.74 16.95
N GLU A 303 20.56 -20.66 17.59
CA GLU A 303 20.16 -20.32 18.96
C GLU A 303 18.64 -20.30 19.10
N VAL A 304 17.92 -19.66 18.18
CA VAL A 304 16.44 -19.56 18.22
C VAL A 304 15.80 -20.94 18.04
N TRP A 305 16.35 -21.76 17.14
CA TRP A 305 15.85 -23.11 16.90
C TRP A 305 15.99 -24.01 18.14
N TYR A 306 17.19 -24.05 18.72
CA TYR A 306 17.51 -24.97 19.82
C TYR A 306 16.83 -24.64 21.15
N GLN A 307 16.09 -23.54 21.21
CA GLN A 307 15.24 -23.21 22.35
C GLN A 307 13.93 -23.93 22.35
N PHE A 308 13.42 -24.34 21.19
CA PHE A 308 12.15 -25.05 21.06
C PHE A 308 12.41 -26.54 20.78
N PHE A 309 13.49 -26.85 20.06
CA PHE A 309 13.83 -28.21 19.66
C PHE A 309 15.20 -28.61 20.20
N LYS A 310 15.35 -29.85 20.67
CA LYS A 310 16.62 -30.37 21.20
C LYS A 310 17.59 -30.88 20.12
N GLN A 311 17.17 -30.88 18.85
CA GLN A 311 17.89 -31.47 17.74
C GLN A 311 17.61 -30.69 16.44
N PRO A 312 18.47 -30.78 15.41
CA PRO A 312 18.30 -30.06 14.15
C PRO A 312 16.95 -30.33 13.47
N VAL A 313 16.47 -29.37 12.68
CA VAL A 313 15.21 -29.49 11.93
C VAL A 313 15.20 -30.70 10.98
N GLU A 314 16.37 -31.07 10.46
CA GLU A 314 16.59 -32.22 9.58
C GLU A 314 16.30 -33.57 10.26
N GLU A 315 16.47 -33.66 11.57
CA GLU A 315 16.32 -34.89 12.35
C GLU A 315 14.90 -35.08 12.91
N LEU A 316 14.00 -34.09 12.70
CA LEU A 316 12.62 -34.20 13.14
C LEU A 316 11.86 -35.28 12.34
N PRO A 317 11.13 -36.20 13.02
CA PRO A 317 10.36 -37.26 12.37
C PRO A 317 9.00 -36.75 11.85
N ILE A 318 9.04 -35.72 10.99
CA ILE A 318 7.88 -35.08 10.37
C ILE A 318 7.97 -35.16 8.85
N PRO A 319 6.85 -35.03 8.12
CA PRO A 319 6.87 -34.99 6.66
C PRO A 319 7.82 -33.91 6.12
N ALA A 320 8.52 -34.19 5.00
CA ALA A 320 9.48 -33.25 4.41
C ALA A 320 8.87 -31.87 4.13
N LYS A 321 7.62 -31.81 3.69
CA LYS A 321 6.88 -30.54 3.47
C LYS A 321 6.75 -29.71 4.75
N ASP A 322 6.41 -30.35 5.87
CA ASP A 322 6.24 -29.66 7.16
C ASP A 322 7.59 -29.20 7.71
N ARG A 323 8.64 -30.01 7.50
CA ARG A 323 10.02 -29.65 7.81
C ARG A 323 10.48 -28.40 7.07
N GLU A 324 10.22 -28.31 5.77
CA GLU A 324 10.58 -27.11 4.98
C GLU A 324 9.83 -25.86 5.45
N ILE A 325 8.56 -25.98 5.84
CA ILE A 325 7.81 -24.85 6.41
C ILE A 325 8.44 -24.41 7.74
N LEU A 326 8.74 -25.33 8.66
CA LEU A 326 9.41 -25.00 9.91
C LEU A 326 10.77 -24.36 9.71
N LYS A 327 11.54 -24.90 8.76
CA LYS A 327 12.86 -24.37 8.43
C LYS A 327 12.75 -22.92 7.99
N ARG A 328 11.81 -22.58 7.10
CA ARG A 328 11.62 -21.22 6.58
C ARG A 328 10.99 -20.26 7.59
N MET A 329 10.26 -20.77 8.58
CA MET A 329 9.77 -19.98 9.71
C MET A 329 10.87 -19.67 10.72
N ALA A 330 11.76 -20.64 10.99
CA ALA A 330 12.75 -20.55 12.06
C ALA A 330 14.10 -19.97 11.61
N TYR A 331 14.49 -20.22 10.36
CA TYR A 331 15.76 -19.80 9.78
C TYR A 331 15.54 -18.73 8.71
N PHE A 332 16.03 -17.53 8.98
CA PHE A 332 15.89 -16.38 8.11
C PHE A 332 17.06 -15.43 8.26
N GLU A 333 17.34 -14.73 7.18
CA GLU A 333 18.38 -13.71 7.07
C GLU A 333 17.75 -12.34 6.80
N PRO A 334 18.43 -11.24 7.15
CA PRO A 334 18.02 -9.91 6.74
C PRO A 334 17.89 -9.85 5.21
N LEU A 335 16.81 -9.26 4.72
CA LEU A 335 16.64 -8.95 3.31
C LEU A 335 17.59 -7.80 2.95
N PRO A 336 18.56 -8.02 2.05
CA PRO A 336 19.64 -7.06 1.81
C PRO A 336 19.17 -5.75 1.15
N PHE A 337 17.95 -5.76 0.60
CA PHE A 337 17.33 -4.66 -0.10
C PHE A 337 16.36 -3.83 0.77
N VAL A 338 16.14 -4.23 2.03
CA VAL A 338 15.32 -3.45 2.97
C VAL A 338 16.24 -2.50 3.74
N HIS A 339 16.13 -1.20 3.48
CA HIS A 339 17.02 -0.19 4.05
C HIS A 339 16.36 0.70 5.09
N ASP A 340 15.04 0.87 5.03
CA ASP A 340 14.29 1.71 5.95
C ASP A 340 13.04 1.00 6.47
N VAL A 341 12.80 1.12 7.77
CA VAL A 341 11.59 0.59 8.41
C VAL A 341 10.98 1.65 9.31
N VAL A 342 9.69 1.94 9.10
CA VAL A 342 8.89 2.81 9.96
C VAL A 342 7.92 1.97 10.78
N PHE A 343 8.06 2.01 12.09
CA PHE A 343 7.16 1.37 13.04
C PHE A 343 6.07 2.35 13.47
N ILE A 344 4.82 1.94 13.36
CA ILE A 344 3.68 2.74 13.85
C ILE A 344 2.93 1.95 14.90
N ALA A 345 2.94 2.41 16.16
CA ALA A 345 2.27 1.74 17.29
C ALA A 345 2.63 0.24 17.43
N THR A 346 3.90 -0.11 17.19
CA THR A 346 4.36 -1.50 17.11
C THR A 346 4.71 -2.06 18.49
N PRO A 347 4.13 -3.18 18.95
CA PRO A 347 4.38 -3.71 20.29
C PRO A 347 5.68 -4.52 20.38
N HIS A 348 6.85 -3.87 20.24
CA HIS A 348 8.16 -4.54 20.31
C HIS A 348 8.38 -5.30 21.63
N GLY A 349 7.92 -4.75 22.75
CA GLY A 349 7.96 -5.39 24.07
C GLY A 349 6.73 -6.25 24.42
N GLY A 350 5.80 -6.43 23.48
CA GLY A 350 4.52 -7.08 23.72
C GLY A 350 3.58 -6.26 24.61
N SER A 351 2.41 -6.81 24.90
CA SER A 351 1.40 -6.17 25.75
C SER A 351 0.93 -7.13 26.84
N GLN A 352 0.39 -6.59 27.94
CA GLN A 352 -0.27 -7.42 28.94
C GLN A 352 -1.67 -7.79 28.42
N ILE A 353 -1.84 -9.00 27.90
CA ILE A 353 -3.12 -9.42 27.28
C ILE A 353 -4.23 -9.62 28.32
N ALA A 354 -3.89 -10.00 29.56
CA ALA A 354 -4.85 -10.23 30.64
C ALA A 354 -5.44 -8.94 31.22
N ASP A 355 -4.67 -7.84 31.23
CA ASP A 355 -5.04 -6.55 31.84
C ASP A 355 -5.32 -5.42 30.83
N ASN A 356 -5.03 -5.60 29.52
CA ASN A 356 -5.27 -4.60 28.46
C ASN A 356 -6.08 -5.10 27.24
N ALA A 357 -6.51 -4.13 26.43
CA ALA A 357 -7.40 -4.23 25.28
C ALA A 357 -6.98 -5.23 24.18
N ILE A 358 -5.73 -5.71 24.07
CA ILE A 358 -5.34 -6.67 22.99
C ILE A 358 -6.14 -7.99 23.10
N GLY A 359 -6.36 -8.51 24.31
CA GLY A 359 -7.18 -9.71 24.50
C GLY A 359 -8.67 -9.45 24.20
N GLN A 360 -9.19 -8.33 24.69
CA GLN A 360 -10.63 -8.01 24.66
C GLN A 360 -11.12 -7.44 23.32
N VAL A 361 -10.31 -6.63 22.63
CA VAL A 361 -10.59 -6.08 21.29
C VAL A 361 -10.38 -7.16 20.22
N PHE A 362 -9.42 -8.08 20.44
CA PHE A 362 -9.03 -9.06 19.43
C PHE A 362 -9.48 -10.50 19.74
N SER A 363 -10.36 -10.75 20.72
CA SER A 363 -11.00 -12.06 20.93
C SER A 363 -11.98 -12.38 19.78
N GLY A 364 -11.59 -13.27 18.87
CA GLY A 364 -12.44 -13.77 17.79
C GLY A 364 -11.87 -15.06 17.21
N LEU A 365 -12.71 -15.91 16.62
CA LEU A 365 -12.30 -17.19 16.04
C LEU A 365 -11.29 -16.95 14.91
N ILE A 366 -10.10 -17.53 15.03
CA ILE A 366 -9.02 -17.43 14.05
C ILE A 366 -9.14 -18.61 13.09
N GLN A 367 -9.32 -18.33 11.79
CA GLN A 367 -9.13 -19.34 10.75
C GLN A 367 -7.62 -19.45 10.46
N LEU A 368 -7.05 -20.63 10.72
CA LEU A 368 -5.65 -20.92 10.40
C LEU A 368 -5.54 -21.44 8.96
N PRO A 369 -4.54 -21.00 8.19
CA PRO A 369 -4.19 -21.59 6.90
C PRO A 369 -4.03 -23.12 6.96
N THR A 370 -4.41 -23.80 5.88
CA THR A 370 -4.28 -25.28 5.76
C THR A 370 -2.86 -25.78 5.97
N GLN A 371 -1.85 -25.00 5.59
CA GLN A 371 -0.42 -25.27 5.82
C GLN A 371 -0.08 -25.35 7.32
N LEU A 372 -0.70 -24.49 8.14
CA LEU A 372 -0.52 -24.51 9.59
C LEU A 372 -1.29 -25.67 10.23
N LEU A 373 -2.49 -25.98 9.72
CA LEU A 373 -3.24 -27.14 10.16
C LEU A 373 -2.46 -28.44 9.89
N SER A 374 -1.89 -28.62 8.69
CA SER A 374 -1.06 -29.80 8.39
C SER A 374 0.18 -29.87 9.29
N LEU A 375 0.89 -28.75 9.43
CA LEU A 375 2.07 -28.65 10.29
C LEU A 375 1.74 -29.03 11.75
N SER A 376 0.62 -28.55 12.28
CA SER A 376 0.17 -28.87 13.64
C SER A 376 -0.03 -30.37 13.85
N THR A 377 -0.65 -31.05 12.88
CA THR A 377 -0.88 -32.50 12.97
C THR A 377 0.42 -33.31 12.91
N GLY A 378 1.42 -32.81 12.16
CA GLY A 378 2.75 -33.40 12.10
C GLY A 378 3.51 -33.23 13.42
N LEU A 379 3.50 -32.02 13.99
CA LEU A 379 4.20 -31.69 15.24
C LEU A 379 3.60 -32.39 16.47
N ILE A 380 2.27 -32.51 16.57
CA ILE A 380 1.60 -33.23 17.67
C ILE A 380 1.99 -34.71 17.69
N ARG A 381 2.36 -35.28 16.54
CA ARG A 381 2.83 -36.67 16.42
C ARG A 381 4.33 -36.83 16.68
N ALA A 382 5.09 -35.73 16.74
CA ALA A 382 6.51 -35.79 17.06
C ALA A 382 6.69 -36.15 18.56
N PRO A 383 7.69 -36.97 18.92
CA PRO A 383 7.95 -37.27 20.32
C PRO A 383 8.26 -36.00 21.12
N PHE A 384 7.52 -35.74 22.20
CA PHE A 384 7.77 -34.60 23.12
C PHE A 384 9.21 -34.60 23.67
N SER A 385 9.87 -35.77 23.73
CA SER A 385 11.28 -35.88 24.12
C SER A 385 12.23 -35.05 23.24
N LEU A 386 11.83 -34.69 22.02
CA LEU A 386 12.60 -33.87 21.08
C LEU A 386 12.43 -32.37 21.31
N LEU A 387 11.52 -31.97 22.19
CA LEU A 387 11.18 -30.59 22.49
C LEU A 387 11.82 -30.17 23.81
N THR A 388 12.17 -28.89 23.92
CA THR A 388 12.40 -28.25 25.22
C THR A 388 11.07 -27.97 25.89
N PRO A 389 11.02 -27.63 27.20
CA PRO A 389 9.76 -27.21 27.84
C PRO A 389 9.03 -26.06 27.10
N ALA A 390 9.79 -25.10 26.58
CA ALA A 390 9.25 -24.02 25.74
C ALA A 390 8.67 -24.54 24.43
N GLY A 391 9.34 -25.48 23.76
CA GLY A 391 8.84 -26.14 22.56
C GLY A 391 7.58 -26.97 22.82
N GLU A 392 7.52 -27.68 23.96
CA GLU A 392 6.34 -28.42 24.38
C GLU A 392 5.14 -27.48 24.58
N GLU A 393 5.35 -26.33 25.23
CA GLU A 393 4.32 -25.32 25.43
C GLU A 393 3.83 -24.75 24.10
N VAL A 394 4.74 -24.37 23.21
CA VAL A 394 4.43 -23.84 21.87
C VAL A 394 3.65 -24.87 21.03
N ILE A 395 4.08 -26.13 21.00
CA ILE A 395 3.39 -27.16 20.18
C ILE A 395 2.05 -27.56 20.79
N THR A 396 1.94 -27.61 22.12
CA THR A 396 0.68 -27.98 22.78
C THR A 396 -0.36 -26.88 22.69
N ARG A 397 0.06 -25.60 22.81
CA ARG A 397 -0.84 -24.44 22.78
C ARG A 397 -1.11 -23.94 21.37
N MET A 398 -0.29 -24.31 20.38
CA MET A 398 -0.41 -23.85 18.99
C MET A 398 -0.59 -22.32 18.93
N PRO A 399 0.46 -21.54 19.26
CA PRO A 399 0.29 -20.13 19.56
C PRO A 399 -0.30 -19.39 18.36
N THR A 400 -1.32 -18.61 18.63
CA THR A 400 -1.84 -17.62 17.70
C THR A 400 -0.97 -16.38 17.76
N SER A 401 -1.07 -15.50 16.76
CA SER A 401 -0.48 -14.15 16.83
C SER A 401 -0.79 -13.44 18.14
N ILE A 402 -2.03 -13.55 18.64
CA ILE A 402 -2.48 -12.94 19.89
C ILE A 402 -1.61 -13.42 21.05
N SER A 403 -1.48 -14.73 21.26
CA SER A 403 -0.62 -15.25 22.33
C SER A 403 0.87 -14.87 22.19
N GLN A 404 1.34 -14.62 20.97
CA GLN A 404 2.72 -14.17 20.75
C GLN A 404 2.91 -12.68 20.99
N LEU A 405 1.83 -11.89 21.00
CA LEU A 405 1.85 -10.47 21.36
C LEU A 405 1.88 -10.25 22.89
N GLU A 406 1.86 -11.32 23.70
CA GLU A 406 2.04 -11.22 25.14
C GLU A 406 3.45 -10.73 25.48
N SER A 407 3.56 -9.81 26.45
CA SER A 407 4.84 -9.33 26.96
C SER A 407 5.76 -10.42 27.54
N GLN A 408 5.18 -11.58 27.88
CA GLN A 408 5.91 -12.75 28.36
C GLN A 408 6.23 -13.76 27.26
N SER A 409 5.92 -13.46 25.99
CA SER A 409 6.25 -14.37 24.90
C SER A 409 7.76 -14.41 24.69
N GLU A 410 8.32 -15.62 24.59
CA GLU A 410 9.76 -15.80 24.38
C GLU A 410 10.23 -15.16 23.06
N LEU A 411 9.38 -15.15 22.05
CA LEU A 411 9.66 -14.50 20.77
C LEU A 411 9.90 -13.00 20.93
N LEU A 412 9.00 -12.28 21.61
CA LEU A 412 9.11 -10.83 21.76
C LEU A 412 10.23 -10.41 22.70
N GLN A 413 10.43 -11.15 23.80
CA GLN A 413 11.55 -10.88 24.70
C GLN A 413 12.90 -10.99 23.96
N ARG A 414 13.02 -11.94 23.03
CA ARG A 414 14.22 -12.11 22.22
C ARG A 414 14.37 -11.04 21.16
N LEU A 415 13.31 -10.74 20.42
CA LEU A 415 13.35 -9.63 19.47
C LEU A 415 13.75 -8.34 20.19
N LYS A 416 13.17 -8.05 21.37
CA LYS A 416 13.56 -6.88 22.15
C LYS A 416 15.03 -6.90 22.59
N ALA A 417 15.61 -8.08 22.87
CA ALA A 417 17.01 -8.22 23.26
C ALA A 417 18.01 -8.17 22.09
N MET A 418 17.54 -8.39 20.85
CA MET A 418 18.39 -8.32 19.66
C MET A 418 18.83 -6.88 19.39
N THR A 419 20.12 -6.72 19.06
CA THR A 419 20.64 -5.45 18.55
C THR A 419 20.11 -5.22 17.14
N LEU A 420 19.57 -4.03 16.89
CA LEU A 420 19.07 -3.67 15.57
C LEU A 420 20.19 -3.74 14.52
N ASN A 421 19.82 -4.16 13.31
CA ASN A 421 20.73 -4.24 12.19
C ASN A 421 21.27 -2.83 11.85
N PRO A 422 22.58 -2.56 11.99
CA PRO A 422 23.13 -1.21 11.81
C PRO A 422 23.12 -0.74 10.36
N SER A 423 22.83 -1.62 9.39
CA SER A 423 22.70 -1.27 7.98
C SER A 423 21.28 -0.82 7.59
N VAL A 424 20.35 -0.77 8.55
CA VAL A 424 18.95 -0.39 8.34
C VAL A 424 18.61 0.82 9.20
N THR A 425 17.93 1.79 8.61
CA THR A 425 17.39 2.96 9.29
C THR A 425 16.03 2.62 9.88
N PHE A 426 15.83 2.91 11.18
CA PHE A 426 14.58 2.64 11.87
C PHE A 426 13.93 3.93 12.38
N HIS A 427 12.62 4.06 12.19
CA HIS A 427 11.82 5.16 12.70
C HIS A 427 10.65 4.64 13.53
N SER A 428 10.23 5.42 14.53
CA SER A 428 9.07 5.09 15.37
C SER A 428 8.04 6.22 15.37
N ILE A 429 6.78 5.87 15.23
CA ILE A 429 5.62 6.74 15.44
C ILE A 429 4.74 6.08 16.50
N ILE A 430 4.64 6.72 17.67
CA ILE A 430 3.98 6.15 18.85
C ILE A 430 2.73 6.97 19.18
N GLY A 431 1.59 6.29 19.32
CA GLY A 431 0.35 6.94 19.75
C GLY A 431 0.32 7.19 21.26
N ASP A 432 -0.11 8.39 21.64
CA ASP A 432 -0.50 8.75 23.00
C ASP A 432 -1.91 9.33 23.00
N ARG A 433 -2.80 8.79 23.83
CA ARG A 433 -4.17 9.31 23.99
C ARG A 433 -4.23 10.57 24.86
N GLY A 434 -3.12 11.00 25.46
CA GLY A 434 -3.07 12.14 26.38
C GLY A 434 -3.80 11.89 27.70
N LEU A 435 -3.83 10.62 28.15
CA LEU A 435 -4.52 10.21 29.39
C LEU A 435 -3.57 9.96 30.56
N GLY A 436 -2.25 9.98 30.34
CA GLY A 436 -1.23 9.85 31.37
C GLY A 436 -0.51 11.18 31.61
N ASP A 437 -0.02 11.40 32.83
CA ASP A 437 0.72 12.61 33.20
C ASP A 437 2.20 12.56 32.74
N ALA A 438 2.75 11.36 32.50
CA ALA A 438 4.13 11.13 32.07
C ALA A 438 4.23 10.19 30.85
N LEU A 439 5.18 10.45 29.95
CA LEU A 439 5.37 9.68 28.70
C LEU A 439 5.60 8.18 28.94
N GLY A 440 6.37 7.82 29.97
CA GLY A 440 6.63 6.42 30.31
C GLY A 440 5.38 5.63 30.71
N GLU A 441 4.33 6.33 31.13
CA GLU A 441 3.02 5.78 31.52
C GLU A 441 1.97 5.93 30.41
N SER A 442 2.35 6.52 29.27
CA SER A 442 1.43 6.78 28.17
C SER A 442 1.12 5.53 27.35
N SER A 443 0.00 5.59 26.62
CA SER A 443 -0.44 4.48 25.77
C SER A 443 -1.46 4.95 24.73
N ASP A 444 -1.38 4.33 23.56
CA ASP A 444 -2.37 4.42 22.50
C ASP A 444 -3.70 3.68 22.85
N GLY A 445 -3.79 3.09 24.04
CA GLY A 445 -4.92 2.32 24.57
C GLY A 445 -4.84 0.82 24.35
N VAL A 446 -3.83 0.36 23.60
CA VAL A 446 -3.61 -1.05 23.25
C VAL A 446 -2.16 -1.43 23.56
N VAL A 447 -1.22 -0.60 23.11
CA VAL A 447 0.23 -0.75 23.31
C VAL A 447 0.72 0.39 24.20
N PRO A 448 1.39 0.09 25.32
CA PRO A 448 2.00 1.10 26.17
C PRO A 448 3.30 1.64 25.54
N TYR A 449 3.67 2.88 25.86
CA TYR A 449 4.88 3.54 25.34
C TYR A 449 6.13 2.65 25.49
N HIS A 450 6.37 2.07 26.67
CA HIS A 450 7.55 1.22 26.92
C HIS A 450 7.60 -0.08 26.09
N SER A 451 6.49 -0.45 25.44
CA SER A 451 6.43 -1.56 24.48
C SER A 451 6.65 -1.09 23.05
N SER A 452 6.16 0.10 22.71
CA SER A 452 6.36 0.73 21.39
C SER A 452 7.72 1.37 21.20
N HIS A 453 8.33 1.85 22.28
CA HIS A 453 9.63 2.45 22.29
C HIS A 453 10.71 1.41 21.97
N LEU A 454 11.64 1.79 21.10
CA LEU A 454 12.72 0.95 20.64
C LEU A 454 14.00 1.78 20.52
N GLU A 455 14.97 1.46 21.37
CA GLU A 455 16.29 2.11 21.33
C GLU A 455 16.99 1.84 19.98
N GLY A 456 17.65 2.85 19.43
CA GLY A 456 18.37 2.77 18.15
C GLY A 456 17.57 3.21 16.92
N THR A 457 16.33 3.68 17.08
CA THR A 457 15.62 4.42 16.03
C THR A 457 16.24 5.80 15.83
N VAL A 458 16.29 6.28 14.59
CA VAL A 458 16.84 7.60 14.25
C VAL A 458 15.82 8.72 14.45
N SER A 459 14.52 8.40 14.45
CA SER A 459 13.45 9.28 14.92
C SER A 459 12.41 8.52 15.72
N GLU A 460 11.82 9.20 16.70
CA GLU A 460 10.67 8.74 17.46
C GLU A 460 9.70 9.92 17.64
N GLU A 461 8.53 9.84 17.00
CA GLU A 461 7.50 10.87 17.04
C GLU A 461 6.31 10.40 17.88
N ILE A 462 5.87 11.22 18.83
CA ILE A 462 4.72 10.93 19.70
C ILE A 462 3.50 11.70 19.17
N VAL A 463 2.49 10.98 18.71
CA VAL A 463 1.29 11.58 18.10
C VAL A 463 0.07 11.45 19.02
N PRO A 464 -0.85 12.44 19.03
CA PRO A 464 -2.04 12.44 19.87
C PRO A 464 -3.11 11.50 19.30
N ALA A 465 -2.88 10.19 19.43
CA ALA A 465 -3.68 9.15 18.80
C ALA A 465 -3.84 7.91 19.69
N GLY A 466 -4.98 7.24 19.51
CA GLY A 466 -5.12 5.84 19.95
C GLY A 466 -4.43 4.86 19.00
N HIS A 467 -4.69 3.56 19.16
CA HIS A 467 -3.99 2.51 18.40
C HIS A 467 -4.10 2.59 16.87
N ASN A 468 -5.07 3.33 16.34
CA ASN A 468 -5.13 3.67 14.91
C ASN A 468 -4.21 4.84 14.55
N ALA A 469 -3.03 4.94 15.19
CA ALA A 469 -2.10 6.05 15.04
C ALA A 469 -1.68 6.28 13.57
N HIS A 470 -1.58 5.23 12.77
CA HIS A 470 -1.29 5.32 11.33
C HIS A 470 -2.30 6.16 10.53
N GLN A 471 -3.50 6.39 11.06
CA GLN A 471 -4.54 7.22 10.42
C GLN A 471 -4.56 8.65 10.97
N ASN A 472 -3.77 8.96 12.00
CA ASN A 472 -3.69 10.29 12.59
C ASN A 472 -2.97 11.25 11.61
N PRO A 473 -3.48 12.48 11.39
CA PRO A 473 -2.82 13.45 10.52
C PRO A 473 -1.33 13.69 10.84
N GLN A 474 -0.95 13.79 12.12
CA GLN A 474 0.45 14.02 12.51
C GLN A 474 1.34 12.81 12.23
N ALA A 475 0.82 11.59 12.32
CA ALA A 475 1.55 10.39 11.92
C ALA A 475 1.79 10.37 10.40
N ILE A 476 0.82 10.83 9.61
CA ILE A 476 0.94 10.91 8.15
C ILE A 476 1.93 12.01 7.76
N GLU A 477 1.89 13.16 8.44
CA GLU A 477 2.89 14.24 8.26
C GLU A 477 4.31 13.74 8.59
N GLU A 478 4.47 12.95 9.66
CA GLU A 478 5.75 12.34 10.00
C GLU A 478 6.21 11.32 8.93
N LEU A 479 5.30 10.53 8.37
CA LEU A 479 5.61 9.66 7.23
C LEU A 479 6.07 10.46 6.01
N GLN A 480 5.41 11.58 5.69
CA GLN A 480 5.84 12.47 4.60
C GLN A 480 7.24 13.03 4.88
N ARG A 481 7.51 13.47 6.12
CA ARG A 481 8.85 13.96 6.52
C ARG A 481 9.92 12.88 6.34
N ILE A 482 9.69 11.66 6.84
CA ILE A 482 10.62 10.53 6.71
C ILE A 482 10.91 10.23 5.24
N LEU A 483 9.87 10.12 4.41
CA LEU A 483 10.03 9.83 2.98
C LEU A 483 10.74 10.96 2.23
N ARG A 484 10.50 12.23 2.57
CA ARG A 484 11.25 13.35 1.99
C ARG A 484 12.73 13.29 2.37
N GLU A 485 13.03 13.08 3.65
CA GLU A 485 14.40 13.03 4.16
C GLU A 485 15.22 11.89 3.57
N HIS A 486 14.61 10.73 3.33
CA HIS A 486 15.26 9.61 2.63
C HIS A 486 15.79 10.04 1.25
N THR A 487 15.10 10.96 0.56
CA THR A 487 15.57 11.50 -0.73
C THR A 487 16.58 12.64 -0.62
N GLY A 488 16.99 13.01 0.60
CA GLY A 488 17.87 14.15 0.86
C GLY A 488 17.18 15.51 0.71
N VAL A 489 15.85 15.54 0.57
CA VAL A 489 15.04 16.75 0.46
C VAL A 489 14.41 17.03 1.84
N ARG A 490 14.64 18.23 2.39
CA ARG A 490 14.08 18.66 3.69
C ARG A 490 12.89 19.58 3.50
#